data_AF-A0A7C2CIR0-F1
#
_entry.id   AF-A0A7C2CIR0-F1
#
_cell.length_a   1.000
_cell.length_b   1.000
_cell.length_c   1.000
_cell.angle_alpha   90.00
_cell.angle_beta   90.00
_cell.angle_gamma   90.00
#
_symmetry.space_group_name_H-M   'P 1'
#
loop_
_entity.id
_entity.type
_entity.pdbx_description
1 polymer ?
#
loop_
_entity_poly.entity_id
_entity_poly.type
_entity_poly.pdbx_seq_one_letter_code
_entity_poly.pdbx_strand_id
1 'polypeptide(L)'
;MRRWHNVIFLFPALLMGAASQAVSAQGMMGRPVVGEETVATGADGTIYVVASPAQRRMGLEFGRVALFALDPATFRIRWRYVLEEEDLFASRPVVGADGTVYLTVSETMEFGPPWDPSTSWRNARLLAVREGTLKWAYELDAPFASPPVLGPEGMIFVTTSAVGPVSMPGPWTFARSSFLALEDRGTSSTVRARLDLGPYAVSAPVVGTLPAASWVVFVTGEGTGMGMSQGTVLFIIGSDFRLTRVIVR
;
A
#
# COMPACT_ATOMS: atom_id res chain seq x y z
N MET A 1 -33.95 49.55 6.56
CA MET A 1 -35.22 48.87 6.87
C MET A 1 -35.72 48.13 5.64
N ARG A 2 -36.12 46.86 5.79
CA ARG A 2 -36.88 45.99 4.85
C ARG A 2 -36.11 45.55 3.59
N ARG A 3 -36.14 44.28 3.13
CA ARG A 3 -36.93 43.08 3.49
C ARG A 3 -36.15 41.85 3.01
N TRP A 4 -36.09 40.82 3.84
CA TRP A 4 -35.63 39.47 3.48
C TRP A 4 -36.71 38.77 2.64
N HIS A 5 -36.32 38.08 1.56
CA HIS A 5 -37.16 37.08 0.92
C HIS A 5 -36.73 35.70 1.42
N ASN A 6 -37.66 35.04 2.11
CA ASN A 6 -37.57 33.65 2.53
C ASN A 6 -37.63 32.75 1.30
N VAL A 7 -36.64 31.88 1.11
CA VAL A 7 -36.80 30.66 0.34
C VAL A 7 -36.79 29.50 1.31
N ILE A 8 -37.98 28.91 1.49
CA ILE A 8 -38.23 27.70 2.24
C ILE A 8 -37.79 26.54 1.34
N PHE A 9 -36.77 25.78 1.72
CA PHE A 9 -36.55 24.45 1.17
C PHE A 9 -37.20 23.42 2.09
N LEU A 10 -38.27 22.81 1.57
CA LEU A 10 -38.95 21.65 2.14
C LEU A 10 -37.97 20.47 2.20
N PHE A 11 -37.77 19.92 3.39
CA PHE A 11 -37.21 18.57 3.57
C PHE A 11 -38.31 17.54 3.26
N PRO A 12 -38.10 16.56 2.37
CA PRO A 12 -38.78 15.28 2.48
C PRO A 12 -37.97 14.34 3.37
N ALA A 13 -38.71 13.62 4.18
CA ALA A 13 -38.24 12.76 5.26
C ALA A 13 -37.50 11.49 4.78
N LEU A 14 -36.72 10.95 5.73
CA LEU A 14 -36.10 9.63 5.76
C LEU A 14 -36.82 8.55 4.94
N LEU A 15 -36.08 7.92 4.02
CA LEU A 15 -36.13 6.47 3.86
C LEU A 15 -34.89 5.87 4.53
N MET A 16 -35.09 5.31 5.72
CA MET A 16 -34.22 4.27 6.27
C MET A 16 -34.33 3.05 5.35
N GLY A 17 -33.39 2.93 4.41
CA GLY A 17 -33.24 1.77 3.54
C GLY A 17 -31.83 1.25 3.67
N ALA A 18 -31.69 0.12 4.38
CA ALA A 18 -30.54 -0.78 4.47
C ALA A 18 -29.20 -0.19 4.02
N ALA A 19 -28.38 0.26 4.98
CA ALA A 19 -26.95 0.34 4.77
C ALA A 19 -26.47 -1.08 4.43
N SER A 20 -26.26 -1.35 3.14
CA SER A 20 -25.49 -2.53 2.76
C SER A 20 -24.15 -2.39 3.46
N GLN A 21 -23.76 -3.45 4.15
CA GLN A 21 -22.42 -3.54 4.74
C GLN A 21 -21.42 -3.51 3.59
N ALA A 22 -21.10 -2.30 3.11
CA ALA A 22 -19.79 -2.01 2.60
C ALA A 22 -18.86 -2.21 3.79
N VAL A 23 -18.46 -3.46 4.01
CA VAL A 23 -17.18 -3.74 4.68
C VAL A 23 -16.20 -2.90 3.89
N SER A 24 -15.80 -1.80 4.49
CA SER A 24 -15.05 -0.77 3.81
C SER A 24 -13.80 -1.43 3.25
N ALA A 25 -13.52 -1.29 1.96
CA ALA A 25 -12.23 -1.66 1.38
C ALA A 25 -11.05 -1.00 2.14
N GLN A 26 -11.33 0.04 2.95
CA GLN A 26 -10.41 0.61 3.93
C GLN A 26 -10.05 -0.34 5.08
N GLY A 27 -10.69 -1.49 5.27
CA GLY A 27 -10.30 -2.49 6.28
C GLY A 27 -9.22 -3.45 5.76
N MET A 28 -9.33 -3.85 4.49
CA MET A 28 -8.41 -4.80 3.84
C MET A 28 -7.16 -4.16 3.23
N MET A 29 -7.24 -2.89 2.83
CA MET A 29 -6.07 -2.07 2.47
C MET A 29 -5.30 -1.58 3.71
N GLY A 30 -5.67 -2.07 4.90
CA GLY A 30 -5.45 -1.39 6.18
C GLY A 30 -6.30 -0.12 6.24
N ARG A 31 -6.89 0.20 7.39
CA ARG A 31 -7.19 1.62 7.62
C ARG A 31 -5.82 2.30 7.53
N PRO A 32 -5.69 3.58 7.14
CA PRO A 32 -4.58 4.35 7.65
C PRO A 32 -4.80 4.44 9.17
N VAL A 33 -4.52 3.33 9.88
CA VAL A 33 -4.42 3.29 11.33
C VAL A 33 -3.16 4.08 11.57
N VAL A 34 -3.36 5.35 11.86
CA VAL A 34 -2.35 6.22 12.43
C VAL A 34 -1.77 5.47 13.63
N GLY A 35 -0.57 4.92 13.49
CA GLY A 35 0.23 4.47 14.64
C GLY A 35 0.85 3.08 14.62
N GLU A 36 0.52 2.16 13.71
CA GLU A 36 1.14 0.82 13.77
C GLU A 36 2.06 0.54 12.57
N GLU A 37 3.33 0.37 12.94
CA GLU A 37 4.44 -0.19 12.16
C GLU A 37 5.20 0.73 11.17
N THR A 38 5.45 1.98 11.55
CA THR A 38 6.46 2.85 10.91
C THR A 38 7.91 2.46 11.23
N VAL A 39 8.12 1.36 11.95
CA VAL A 39 9.42 0.98 12.51
C VAL A 39 9.84 -0.40 12.01
N ALA A 40 11.13 -0.56 11.73
CA ALA A 40 11.76 -1.85 11.50
C ALA A 40 13.09 -1.95 12.25
N THR A 41 13.56 -3.17 12.49
CA THR A 41 14.85 -3.43 13.15
C THR A 41 15.77 -4.17 12.19
N GLY A 42 17.02 -3.72 12.11
CA GLY A 42 18.09 -4.41 11.37
C GLY A 42 18.66 -5.58 12.17
N ALA A 43 19.37 -6.48 11.49
CA ALA A 43 20.04 -7.61 12.13
C ALA A 43 21.13 -7.18 13.13
N ASP A 44 21.69 -5.97 12.97
CA ASP A 44 22.65 -5.36 13.88
C ASP A 44 21.99 -4.61 15.06
N GLY A 45 20.66 -4.68 15.16
CA GLY A 45 19.85 -3.97 16.14
C GLY A 45 19.51 -2.52 15.77
N THR A 46 20.02 -1.96 14.66
CA THR A 46 19.67 -0.60 14.23
C THR A 46 18.16 -0.44 14.09
N ILE A 47 17.61 0.63 14.65
CA ILE A 47 16.18 0.92 14.59
C ILE A 47 15.93 1.88 13.44
N TYR A 48 15.04 1.50 12.53
CA TYR A 48 14.65 2.31 11.38
C TYR A 48 13.24 2.85 11.59
N VAL A 49 13.04 4.16 11.41
CA VAL A 49 11.75 4.81 11.61
C VAL A 49 11.38 5.61 10.37
N VAL A 50 10.20 5.37 9.83
CA VAL A 50 9.61 6.11 8.72
C VAL A 50 8.61 7.13 9.27
N ALA A 51 8.86 8.41 8.99
CA ALA A 51 7.90 9.47 9.22
C ALA A 51 7.24 9.83 7.89
N SER A 52 5.92 9.63 7.81
CA SER A 52 5.10 10.08 6.68
C SER A 52 4.16 11.21 7.12
N PRO A 53 3.89 12.21 6.26
CA PRO A 53 2.99 13.33 6.56
C PRO A 53 1.50 12.93 6.51
N ALA A 54 1.10 11.89 7.25
CA ALA A 54 -0.28 11.40 7.29
C ALA A 54 -1.12 12.17 8.32
N GLN A 55 -1.18 13.50 8.26
CA GLN A 55 -2.01 14.34 9.14
C GLN A 55 -2.58 15.59 8.43
N ARG A 56 -3.33 15.40 7.34
CA ARG A 56 -4.05 16.49 6.63
C ARG A 56 -5.20 17.17 7.42
N ARG A 57 -5.39 16.86 8.71
CA ARG A 57 -6.32 17.60 9.58
C ARG A 57 -5.69 18.80 10.31
N MET A 58 -4.40 19.09 10.11
CA MET A 58 -3.68 20.13 10.87
C MET A 58 -2.97 21.21 10.04
N GLY A 59 -3.22 21.32 8.74
CA GLY A 59 -2.68 22.42 7.91
C GLY A 59 -1.60 22.01 6.90
N LEU A 60 -1.18 22.99 6.08
CA LEU A 60 -0.39 22.85 4.84
C LEU A 60 1.10 22.48 5.03
N GLU A 61 1.57 22.15 6.24
CA GLU A 61 3.01 22.10 6.54
C GLU A 61 3.57 20.72 6.95
N PHE A 62 2.91 19.63 6.55
CA PHE A 62 3.51 18.29 6.63
C PHE A 62 3.85 17.83 5.22
N GLY A 63 5.10 18.02 4.77
CA GLY A 63 5.42 17.91 3.36
C GLY A 63 5.91 16.54 2.89
N ARG A 64 6.80 15.86 3.64
CA ARG A 64 7.71 14.86 3.03
C ARG A 64 7.87 13.59 3.87
N VAL A 65 8.15 12.48 3.18
CA VAL A 65 8.56 11.23 3.81
C VAL A 65 10.03 11.31 4.24
N ALA A 66 10.31 10.90 5.47
CA ALA A 66 11.66 10.77 6.02
C ALA A 66 11.88 9.38 6.63
N LEU A 67 13.06 8.80 6.37
CA LEU A 67 13.54 7.56 6.98
C LEU A 67 14.74 7.89 7.87
N PHE A 68 14.68 7.49 9.13
CA PHE A 68 15.76 7.65 10.11
C PHE A 68 16.33 6.29 10.48
N ALA A 69 17.65 6.21 10.62
CA ALA A 69 18.32 5.09 11.27
C ALA A 69 18.87 5.55 12.61
N LEU A 70 18.52 4.84 13.68
CA LEU A 70 18.86 5.16 15.05
C LEU A 70 19.78 4.10 15.63
N ASP A 71 20.79 4.57 16.35
CA ASP A 71 21.62 3.72 17.19
C ASP A 71 20.76 3.08 18.30
N PRO A 72 20.78 1.75 18.47
CA PRO A 72 19.87 1.09 19.42
C PRO A 72 20.19 1.34 20.89
N ALA A 73 21.44 1.71 21.22
CA ALA A 73 21.86 1.93 22.60
C ALA A 73 21.61 3.38 23.05
N THR A 74 21.79 4.34 22.14
CA THR A 74 21.75 5.77 22.45
C THR A 74 20.57 6.51 21.82
N PHE A 75 19.84 5.87 20.90
CA PHE A 75 18.77 6.46 20.07
C PHE A 75 19.21 7.68 19.26
N ARG A 76 20.52 7.86 19.05
CA ARG A 76 21.04 8.93 18.18
C ARG A 76 20.85 8.57 16.71
N ILE A 77 20.54 9.57 15.89
CA ILE A 77 20.44 9.42 14.43
C ILE A 77 21.83 9.08 13.88
N ARG A 78 21.97 7.88 13.32
CA ARG A 78 23.14 7.46 12.54
C ARG A 78 23.12 8.11 11.15
N TRP A 79 21.96 8.09 10.50
CA TRP A 79 21.71 8.75 9.23
C TRP A 79 20.21 8.99 9.01
N ARG A 80 19.89 9.85 8.04
CA ARG A 80 18.52 10.06 7.56
C ARG A 80 18.48 10.12 6.04
N TYR A 81 17.37 9.70 5.47
CA TYR A 81 17.03 9.86 4.07
C TYR A 81 15.67 10.57 3.97
N VAL A 82 15.56 11.56 3.10
CA VAL A 82 14.32 12.33 2.92
C VAL A 82 13.95 12.27 1.45
N LEU A 83 12.69 11.95 1.17
CA LEU A 83 12.16 12.10 -0.18
C LEU A 83 11.87 13.57 -0.41
N GLU A 84 12.38 14.11 -1.52
CA GLU A 84 12.16 15.50 -1.90
C GLU A 84 10.75 15.75 -2.45
N GLU A 85 10.02 14.69 -2.77
CA GLU A 85 8.64 14.78 -3.22
C GLU A 85 7.69 14.94 -2.05
N GLU A 86 6.71 15.81 -2.25
CA GLU A 86 5.66 16.08 -1.28
C GLU A 86 4.43 15.21 -1.51
N ASP A 87 3.53 15.19 -0.55
CA ASP A 87 2.23 14.49 -0.63
C ASP A 87 2.33 12.97 -0.84
N LEU A 88 3.45 12.37 -0.44
CA LEU A 88 3.62 10.93 -0.44
C LEU A 88 3.30 10.32 0.92
N PHE A 89 2.72 9.12 0.89
CA PHE A 89 2.68 8.20 2.01
C PHE A 89 3.74 7.11 1.80
N ALA A 90 4.31 6.62 2.90
CA ALA A 90 5.29 5.54 2.90
C ALA A 90 4.79 4.35 3.73
N SER A 91 5.02 3.15 3.23
CA SER A 91 4.68 1.92 3.93
C SER A 91 5.58 1.67 5.13
N ARG A 92 5.22 0.64 5.91
CA ARG A 92 6.17 -0.02 6.80
C ARG A 92 7.45 -0.41 6.03
N PRO A 93 8.64 -0.12 6.56
CA PRO A 93 9.89 -0.61 5.98
C PRO A 93 10.17 -2.08 6.34
N VAL A 94 11.01 -2.74 5.55
CA VAL A 94 11.68 -4.00 5.88
C VAL A 94 13.19 -3.86 5.67
N VAL A 95 13.99 -4.60 6.43
CA VAL A 95 15.46 -4.45 6.43
C VAL A 95 16.11 -5.74 5.96
N GLY A 96 16.84 -5.67 4.85
CA GLY A 96 17.64 -6.76 4.31
C GLY A 96 18.81 -7.12 5.24
N ALA A 97 19.35 -8.32 5.08
CA ALA A 97 20.49 -8.80 5.87
C ALA A 97 21.75 -7.92 5.71
N ASP A 98 21.84 -7.19 4.60
CA ASP A 98 22.94 -6.25 4.31
C ASP A 98 22.70 -4.83 4.86
N GLY A 99 21.61 -4.62 5.61
CA GLY A 99 21.21 -3.32 6.17
C GLY A 99 20.48 -2.41 5.19
N THR A 100 20.15 -2.88 3.98
CA THR A 100 19.31 -2.12 3.04
C THR A 100 17.88 -2.07 3.54
N VAL A 101 17.29 -0.89 3.57
CA VAL A 101 15.90 -0.67 3.97
C VAL A 101 15.03 -0.57 2.72
N TYR A 102 14.00 -1.39 2.63
CA TYR A 102 13.02 -1.37 1.55
C TYR A 102 11.68 -0.83 2.05
N LEU A 103 11.06 0.07 1.29
CA LEU A 103 9.72 0.58 1.57
C LEU A 103 9.01 0.94 0.26
N THR A 104 7.68 0.91 0.27
CA THR A 104 6.89 1.45 -0.84
C THR A 104 6.43 2.87 -0.53
N VAL A 105 6.35 3.69 -1.57
CA VAL A 105 5.80 5.05 -1.52
C VAL A 105 4.72 5.22 -2.57
N SER A 106 3.64 5.90 -2.19
CA SER A 106 2.47 6.17 -3.05
C SER A 106 1.98 7.59 -2.82
N GLU A 107 1.31 8.16 -3.81
CA GLU A 107 0.65 9.45 -3.66
C GLU A 107 -0.49 9.36 -2.64
N THR A 108 -0.63 10.43 -1.85
CA THR A 108 -1.75 10.58 -0.92
C THR A 108 -3.03 10.79 -1.71
N MET A 109 -3.99 9.90 -1.54
CA MET A 109 -5.31 10.13 -2.12
C MET A 109 -6.18 10.98 -1.20
N GLU A 110 -6.72 12.06 -1.75
CA GLU A 110 -7.92 12.67 -1.20
C GLU A 110 -9.14 11.89 -1.70
N PHE A 111 -9.71 11.06 -0.83
CA PHE A 111 -11.04 10.50 -1.07
C PHE A 111 -12.09 11.60 -0.84
N GLY A 112 -12.34 12.45 -1.83
CA GLY A 112 -13.35 13.50 -1.76
C GLY A 112 -13.49 14.34 -3.05
N PRO A 113 -14.65 14.99 -3.27
CA PRO A 113 -14.84 15.91 -4.39
C PRO A 113 -14.08 17.26 -4.20
N PRO A 114 -13.76 17.98 -5.29
CA PRO A 114 -14.11 17.69 -6.68
C PRO A 114 -13.05 16.79 -7.32
N TRP A 115 -13.45 15.57 -7.65
CA TRP A 115 -12.66 14.65 -8.45
C TRP A 115 -12.51 15.26 -9.85
N ASP A 116 -11.29 15.28 -10.36
CA ASP A 116 -11.03 15.61 -11.75
C ASP A 116 -10.71 14.29 -12.48
N PRO A 117 -11.53 13.86 -13.45
CA PRO A 117 -11.29 12.63 -14.21
C PRO A 117 -10.02 12.73 -15.08
N SER A 118 -9.38 13.90 -15.18
CA SER A 118 -8.06 14.10 -15.78
C SER A 118 -6.89 13.88 -14.80
N THR A 119 -7.15 13.72 -13.49
CA THR A 119 -6.11 13.39 -12.52
C THR A 119 -5.50 12.03 -12.85
N SER A 120 -4.25 12.06 -13.31
CA SER A 120 -3.44 10.88 -13.54
C SER A 120 -2.68 10.55 -12.25
N TRP A 121 -2.90 9.36 -11.71
CA TRP A 121 -2.18 8.89 -10.52
C TRP A 121 -0.80 8.38 -10.92
N ARG A 122 0.23 8.78 -10.18
CA ARG A 122 1.55 8.17 -10.37
C ARG A 122 1.54 6.76 -9.83
N ASN A 123 2.30 5.89 -10.48
CA ASN A 123 2.54 4.57 -9.95
C ASN A 123 3.28 4.65 -8.62
N ALA A 124 2.95 3.73 -7.72
CA ALA A 124 3.72 3.50 -6.52
C ALA A 124 5.17 3.17 -6.87
N ARG A 125 6.08 3.42 -5.94
CA ARG A 125 7.50 3.07 -6.10
C ARG A 125 7.96 2.20 -4.94
N LEU A 126 8.75 1.18 -5.24
CA LEU A 126 9.54 0.45 -4.26
C LEU A 126 10.93 1.08 -4.19
N LEU A 127 11.35 1.51 -3.01
CA LEU A 127 12.64 2.15 -2.77
C LEU A 127 13.54 1.20 -2.01
N ALA A 128 14.84 1.23 -2.31
CA ALA A 128 15.90 0.65 -1.52
C ALA A 128 16.84 1.76 -1.04
N VAL A 129 16.98 1.90 0.28
CA VAL A 129 17.81 2.94 0.91
C VAL A 129 18.87 2.26 1.75
N ARG A 130 20.12 2.69 1.61
CA ARG A 130 21.24 2.19 2.42
C ARG A 130 22.13 3.35 2.83
N GLU A 131 22.49 3.38 4.12
CA GLU A 131 23.43 4.37 4.68
C GLU A 131 23.03 5.82 4.36
N GLY A 132 21.73 6.12 4.38
CA GLY A 132 21.18 7.45 4.10
C GLY A 132 21.12 7.82 2.61
N THR A 133 21.42 6.89 1.71
CA THR A 133 21.40 7.12 0.25
C THR A 133 20.45 6.16 -0.46
N LEU A 134 19.85 6.62 -1.57
CA LEU A 134 19.01 5.78 -2.42
C LEU A 134 19.91 4.80 -3.19
N LYS A 135 19.79 3.49 -2.92
CA LYS A 135 20.45 2.42 -3.69
C LYS A 135 19.82 2.28 -5.06
N TRP A 136 18.49 2.21 -5.10
CA TRP A 136 17.68 2.17 -6.31
C TRP A 136 16.20 2.44 -6.00
N ALA A 137 15.44 2.76 -7.04
CA ALA A 137 13.99 2.85 -7.01
C ALA A 137 13.41 2.04 -8.18
N TYR A 138 12.29 1.37 -7.94
CA TYR A 138 11.54 0.64 -8.95
C TYR A 138 10.12 1.21 -9.06
N GLU A 139 9.73 1.65 -10.24
CA GLU A 139 8.37 2.09 -10.52
C GLU A 139 7.46 0.87 -10.70
N LEU A 140 6.41 0.79 -9.88
CA LEU A 140 5.43 -0.29 -9.94
C LEU A 140 4.42 -0.02 -11.07
N ASP A 141 3.50 -0.96 -11.32
CA ASP A 141 2.53 -0.85 -12.43
C ASP A 141 1.18 -0.25 -12.00
N ALA A 142 1.07 0.17 -10.74
CA ALA A 142 -0.17 0.65 -10.18
C ALA A 142 0.07 1.69 -9.09
N PRO A 143 -0.89 2.58 -8.83
CA PRO A 143 -0.75 3.67 -7.85
C PRO A 143 -0.71 3.18 -6.40
N PHE A 144 -1.21 1.98 -6.12
CA PHE A 144 -1.21 1.40 -4.78
C PHE A 144 -0.29 0.21 -4.70
N ALA A 145 0.47 0.15 -3.61
CA ALA A 145 1.31 -0.98 -3.28
C ALA A 145 1.23 -1.31 -1.80
N SER A 146 1.33 -2.58 -1.47
CA SER A 146 1.47 -3.03 -0.09
C SER A 146 2.84 -2.64 0.50
N PRO A 147 3.02 -2.72 1.83
CA PRO A 147 4.35 -2.84 2.39
C PRO A 147 5.12 -4.00 1.73
N PRO A 148 6.42 -3.84 1.48
CA PRO A 148 7.25 -4.94 0.99
C PRO A 148 7.45 -5.99 2.08
N VAL A 149 7.68 -7.24 1.65
CA VAL A 149 8.05 -8.36 2.53
C VAL A 149 9.29 -9.04 1.98
N LEU A 150 10.23 -9.37 2.85
CA LEU A 150 11.42 -10.12 2.47
C LEU A 150 11.11 -11.61 2.42
N GLY A 151 11.35 -12.18 1.25
CA GLY A 151 11.37 -13.61 0.99
C GLY A 151 12.77 -14.21 1.15
N PRO A 152 12.88 -15.52 0.90
CA PRO A 152 14.17 -16.21 0.90
C PRO A 152 15.16 -15.59 -0.08
N GLU A 153 16.44 -15.72 0.25
CA GLU A 153 17.57 -15.16 -0.51
C GLU A 153 17.50 -13.63 -0.69
N GLY A 154 16.73 -12.93 0.15
CA GLY A 154 16.58 -11.48 0.07
C GLY A 154 15.67 -11.00 -1.07
N MET A 155 14.85 -11.89 -1.65
CA MET A 155 13.80 -11.46 -2.57
C MET A 155 12.83 -10.50 -1.89
N ILE A 156 12.30 -9.55 -2.65
CA ILE A 156 11.36 -8.55 -2.15
C ILE A 156 10.02 -8.81 -2.83
N PHE A 157 9.01 -9.08 -2.01
CA PHE A 157 7.65 -9.34 -2.44
C PHE A 157 6.75 -8.15 -2.15
N VAL A 158 5.93 -7.78 -3.13
CA VAL A 158 4.98 -6.68 -3.02
C VAL A 158 3.73 -7.00 -3.84
N THR A 159 2.56 -6.59 -3.35
CA THR A 159 1.34 -6.56 -4.15
C THR A 159 1.03 -5.15 -4.60
N THR A 160 0.49 -5.01 -5.81
CA THR A 160 0.03 -3.75 -6.37
C THR A 160 -1.44 -3.84 -6.72
N SER A 161 -2.16 -2.72 -6.65
CA SER A 161 -3.56 -2.64 -7.03
C SER A 161 -3.80 -1.42 -7.91
N ALA A 162 -4.29 -1.66 -9.12
CA ALA A 162 -4.75 -0.63 -10.03
C ALA A 162 -6.25 -0.40 -9.81
N VAL A 163 -6.63 0.87 -9.85
CA VAL A 163 -8.02 1.27 -9.75
C VAL A 163 -8.55 1.49 -11.16
N GLY A 164 -9.68 0.85 -11.45
CA GLY A 164 -10.41 0.97 -12.69
C GLY A 164 -11.24 2.24 -12.78
N PRO A 165 -11.91 2.48 -13.92
CA PRO A 165 -12.80 3.62 -14.06
C PRO A 165 -13.88 3.58 -12.98
N VAL A 166 -14.07 4.73 -12.32
CA VAL A 166 -15.15 4.92 -11.36
C VAL A 166 -16.48 4.77 -12.11
N SER A 167 -17.29 3.77 -11.77
CA SER A 167 -18.69 3.77 -12.18
C SER A 167 -19.44 4.67 -11.20
N MET A 168 -20.07 5.75 -11.67
CA MET A 168 -20.98 6.56 -10.85
C MET A 168 -22.40 5.99 -10.95
N PRO A 169 -23.17 5.83 -9.84
CA PRO A 169 -22.83 6.12 -8.45
C PRO A 169 -22.41 4.82 -7.74
N GLY A 170 -21.18 4.37 -7.98
CA GLY A 170 -20.65 3.10 -7.47
C GLY A 170 -19.31 3.29 -6.75
N PRO A 171 -18.93 2.36 -5.88
CA PRO A 171 -17.63 2.37 -5.21
C PRO A 171 -16.49 2.23 -6.21
N TRP A 172 -15.29 2.63 -5.80
CA TRP A 172 -14.05 2.35 -6.54
C TRP A 172 -13.97 0.87 -6.90
N THR A 173 -13.70 0.57 -8.17
CA THR A 173 -13.46 -0.80 -8.62
C THR A 173 -11.96 -1.01 -8.79
N PHE A 174 -11.38 -2.03 -8.17
CA PHE A 174 -10.02 -2.47 -8.53
C PHE A 174 -10.06 -3.13 -9.91
N ALA A 175 -9.32 -2.58 -10.87
CA ALA A 175 -9.27 -3.14 -12.22
C ALA A 175 -8.34 -4.35 -12.30
N ARG A 176 -7.23 -4.30 -11.56
CA ARG A 176 -6.21 -5.36 -11.58
C ARG A 176 -5.34 -5.25 -10.35
N SER A 177 -5.10 -6.37 -9.70
CA SER A 177 -4.05 -6.49 -8.69
C SER A 177 -2.98 -7.46 -9.16
N SER A 178 -1.73 -7.18 -8.82
CA SER A 178 -0.57 -7.98 -9.20
C SER A 178 0.24 -8.37 -7.96
N PHE A 179 0.89 -9.52 -8.01
CA PHE A 179 2.01 -9.86 -7.15
C PHE A 179 3.32 -9.67 -7.93
N LEU A 180 4.32 -9.06 -7.30
CA LEU A 180 5.66 -8.95 -7.86
C LEU A 180 6.68 -9.57 -6.90
N ALA A 181 7.65 -10.27 -7.48
CA ALA A 181 8.87 -10.67 -6.81
C ALA A 181 10.06 -9.99 -7.47
N LEU A 182 10.83 -9.24 -6.67
CA LEU A 182 11.98 -8.49 -7.11
C LEU A 182 13.25 -8.99 -6.41
N GLU A 183 14.37 -8.85 -7.09
CA GLU A 183 15.70 -9.09 -6.55
C GLU A 183 16.48 -7.77 -6.49
N ASP A 184 17.17 -7.55 -5.38
CA ASP A 184 18.15 -6.48 -5.26
C ASP A 184 19.46 -6.89 -5.96
N ARG A 185 19.92 -6.09 -6.93
CA ARG A 185 21.17 -6.29 -7.68
C ARG A 185 22.25 -5.28 -7.28
N GLY A 186 22.11 -4.65 -6.12
CA GLY A 186 23.05 -3.67 -5.56
C GLY A 186 22.67 -2.24 -5.95
N THR A 187 22.72 -1.90 -7.23
CA THR A 187 22.38 -0.55 -7.73
C THR A 187 21.11 -0.52 -8.58
N SER A 188 20.46 -1.66 -8.74
CA SER A 188 19.21 -1.81 -9.48
C SER A 188 18.40 -2.95 -8.89
N SER A 189 17.17 -3.11 -9.36
CA SER A 189 16.33 -4.26 -9.08
C SER A 189 16.00 -5.02 -10.36
N THR A 190 15.63 -6.29 -10.22
CA THR A 190 15.14 -7.11 -11.34
C THR A 190 13.86 -7.81 -10.92
N VAL A 191 12.82 -7.75 -11.76
CA VAL A 191 11.59 -8.51 -11.52
C VAL A 191 11.82 -9.96 -11.91
N ARG A 192 11.76 -10.85 -10.93
CA ARG A 192 11.88 -12.30 -11.14
C ARG A 192 10.55 -12.94 -11.49
N ALA A 193 9.45 -12.43 -10.95
CA ALA A 193 8.10 -12.88 -11.28
C ALA A 193 7.07 -11.75 -11.16
N ARG A 194 6.06 -11.81 -12.01
CA ARG A 194 4.85 -10.99 -11.96
C ARG A 194 3.64 -11.87 -12.18
N LEU A 195 2.69 -11.86 -11.24
CA LEU A 195 1.49 -12.69 -11.30
C LEU A 195 0.25 -11.81 -11.23
N ASP A 196 -0.68 -12.02 -12.13
CA ASP A 196 -1.99 -11.34 -12.11
C ASP A 196 -2.90 -12.03 -11.08
N LEU A 197 -3.33 -11.26 -10.08
CA LEU A 197 -4.25 -11.71 -9.04
C LEU A 197 -5.71 -11.42 -9.43
N GLY A 198 -5.94 -10.64 -10.49
CA GLY A 198 -7.27 -10.29 -10.97
C GLY A 198 -7.86 -9.07 -10.26
N PRO A 199 -9.18 -8.83 -10.40
CA PRO A 199 -9.86 -7.63 -9.90
C PRO A 199 -10.24 -7.77 -8.42
N TYR A 200 -9.25 -8.03 -7.55
CA TYR A 200 -9.46 -8.13 -6.11
C TYR A 200 -8.71 -7.01 -5.39
N ALA A 201 -9.27 -6.48 -4.31
CA ALA A 201 -8.47 -5.77 -3.32
C ALA A 201 -7.58 -6.80 -2.62
N VAL A 202 -6.25 -6.66 -2.66
CA VAL A 202 -5.33 -7.69 -2.16
C VAL A 202 -4.53 -7.22 -0.94
N SER A 203 -4.22 -8.15 -0.04
CA SER A 203 -3.36 -7.89 1.12
C SER A 203 -1.89 -7.76 0.73
N ALA A 204 -1.06 -7.32 1.68
CA ALA A 204 0.38 -7.53 1.61
C ALA A 204 0.70 -9.05 1.52
N PRO A 205 1.80 -9.43 0.84
CA PRO A 205 2.31 -10.80 0.86
C PRO A 205 2.65 -11.26 2.27
N VAL A 206 2.43 -12.54 2.57
CA VAL A 206 2.94 -13.19 3.78
C VAL A 206 3.78 -14.39 3.36
N VAL A 207 5.04 -14.43 3.79
CA VAL A 207 5.94 -15.55 3.51
C VAL A 207 5.76 -16.60 4.60
N GLY A 208 5.51 -17.84 4.19
CA GLY A 208 5.41 -19.00 5.06
C GLY A 208 6.23 -20.17 4.53
N THR A 209 6.08 -21.31 5.20
CA THR A 209 6.71 -22.58 4.82
C THR A 209 5.65 -23.65 4.61
N LEU A 210 5.93 -24.61 3.71
CA LEU A 210 5.12 -25.82 3.52
C LEU A 210 6.04 -27.04 3.54
N PRO A 211 5.59 -28.21 4.00
CA PRO A 211 6.42 -29.42 3.98
C PRO A 211 6.95 -29.79 2.58
N ALA A 212 6.21 -29.42 1.53
CA ALA A 212 6.53 -29.73 0.14
C ALA A 212 7.25 -28.59 -0.62
N ALA A 213 7.47 -27.43 0.00
CA ALA A 213 8.10 -26.27 -0.65
C ALA A 213 9.02 -25.53 0.31
N SER A 214 10.20 -25.10 -0.18
CA SER A 214 11.16 -24.34 0.65
C SER A 214 10.58 -23.04 1.19
N TRP A 215 9.61 -22.47 0.49
CA TRP A 215 8.80 -21.34 0.93
C TRP A 215 7.50 -21.26 0.11
N VAL A 216 6.54 -20.53 0.66
CA VAL A 216 5.28 -20.19 0.00
C VAL A 216 4.92 -18.75 0.33
N VAL A 217 4.24 -18.08 -0.60
CA VAL A 217 3.65 -16.76 -0.34
C VAL A 217 2.13 -16.86 -0.35
N PHE A 218 1.52 -16.29 0.67
CA PHE A 218 0.08 -16.13 0.79
C PHE A 218 -0.33 -14.68 0.55
N VAL A 219 -1.38 -14.48 -0.23
CA VAL A 219 -2.05 -13.19 -0.41
C VAL A 219 -3.55 -13.43 -0.30
N THR A 220 -4.27 -12.64 0.49
CA THR A 220 -5.74 -12.67 0.50
C THR A 220 -6.29 -11.60 -0.42
N GLY A 221 -7.40 -11.88 -1.10
CA GLY A 221 -8.12 -10.90 -1.89
C GLY A 221 -9.61 -10.90 -1.59
N GLU A 222 -10.25 -9.75 -1.68
CA GLU A 222 -11.70 -9.60 -1.57
C GLU A 222 -12.26 -8.94 -2.82
N GLY A 223 -13.31 -9.54 -3.38
CA GLY A 223 -14.03 -8.98 -4.53
C GLY A 223 -15.16 -8.07 -4.07
N THR A 224 -15.11 -6.80 -4.44
CA THR A 224 -16.16 -5.80 -4.15
C THR A 224 -17.12 -5.73 -5.34
N GLY A 225 -18.37 -6.24 -5.25
CA GLY A 225 -19.35 -6.29 -6.37
C GLY A 225 -19.73 -4.89 -6.95
N MET A 226 -20.54 -4.71 -8.01
CA MET A 226 -21.18 -5.58 -9.01
C MET A 226 -20.29 -5.75 -10.25
N GLY A 227 -20.26 -6.97 -10.84
CA GLY A 227 -19.43 -7.28 -12.01
C GLY A 227 -18.06 -7.89 -11.70
N MET A 228 -17.69 -8.00 -10.42
CA MET A 228 -16.52 -8.73 -9.94
C MET A 228 -16.89 -10.13 -9.45
N SER A 229 -15.89 -11.02 -9.37
CA SER A 229 -15.97 -12.27 -8.63
C SER A 229 -16.33 -12.01 -7.17
N GLN A 230 -17.50 -12.46 -6.71
CA GLN A 230 -17.89 -12.35 -5.31
C GLN A 230 -17.10 -13.34 -4.44
N GLY A 231 -16.64 -12.89 -3.27
CA GLY A 231 -16.06 -13.74 -2.23
C GLY A 231 -14.61 -13.39 -1.87
N THR A 232 -14.15 -14.00 -0.79
CA THR A 232 -12.75 -13.95 -0.35
C THR A 232 -11.96 -15.03 -1.09
N VAL A 233 -10.79 -14.66 -1.60
CA VAL A 233 -9.88 -15.58 -2.30
C VAL A 233 -8.55 -15.61 -1.56
N LEU A 234 -8.03 -16.81 -1.34
CA LEU A 234 -6.66 -17.02 -0.90
C LEU A 234 -5.81 -17.39 -2.12
N PHE A 235 -4.80 -16.57 -2.41
CA PHE A 235 -3.76 -16.85 -3.38
C PHE A 235 -2.58 -17.51 -2.68
N ILE A 236 -2.15 -18.64 -3.22
CA ILE A 236 -1.00 -19.41 -2.74
C ILE A 236 0.02 -19.44 -3.88
N ILE A 237 1.19 -18.86 -3.66
CA ILE A 237 2.25 -18.75 -4.65
C ILE A 237 3.41 -19.62 -4.19
N GLY A 238 3.70 -20.67 -4.95
CA GLY A 238 4.79 -21.60 -4.67
C GLY A 238 6.17 -20.98 -4.93
N SER A 239 7.21 -21.68 -4.49
CA SER A 239 8.60 -21.27 -4.70
C SER A 239 9.03 -21.22 -6.17
N ASP A 240 8.25 -21.83 -7.06
CA ASP A 240 8.37 -21.81 -8.52
C ASP A 240 7.51 -20.72 -9.17
N PHE A 241 6.91 -19.83 -8.36
CA PHE A 241 5.98 -18.78 -8.77
C PHE A 241 4.70 -19.28 -9.45
N ARG A 242 4.30 -20.54 -9.23
CA ARG A 242 2.98 -21.00 -9.65
C ARG A 242 1.90 -20.48 -8.71
N LEU A 243 0.89 -19.85 -9.29
CA LEU A 243 -0.27 -19.30 -8.59
C LEU A 243 -1.38 -20.34 -8.47
N THR A 244 -1.77 -20.66 -7.23
CA THR A 244 -2.99 -21.40 -6.92
C THR A 244 -4.00 -20.44 -6.29
N ARG A 245 -5.26 -20.53 -6.75
CA ARG A 245 -6.37 -19.70 -6.25
C ARG A 245 -7.35 -20.58 -5.49
N VAL A 246 -7.62 -20.24 -4.24
CA VAL A 246 -8.57 -20.96 -3.37
C VAL A 246 -9.71 -20.02 -3.02
N ILE A 247 -10.92 -20.32 -3.48
CA ILE A 247 -12.10 -19.53 -3.16
C ILE A 247 -12.60 -19.96 -1.77
N VAL A 248 -12.62 -19.02 -0.84
CA VAL A 248 -13.16 -19.22 0.52
C VAL A 248 -14.65 -18.90 0.46
N ARG A 249 -15.49 -19.91 0.72
CA ARG A 249 -16.95 -19.79 0.80
C ARG A 249 -17.40 -19.62 2.24
#